data_AF-A0A355BN59-F1
#
_entry.id   AF-A0A355BN59-F1
#
_cell.length_a   1.000
_cell.length_b   1.000
_cell.length_c   1.000
_cell.angle_alpha   90.00
_cell.angle_beta   90.00
_cell.angle_gamma   90.00
#
_symmetry.space_group_name_H-M   'P 1'
#
loop_
_entity.id
_entity.type
_entity.pdbx_description
1 polymer ?
#
loop_
_entity_poly.entity_id
_entity_poly.type
_entity_poly.pdbx_seq_one_letter_code
_entity_poly.pdbx_strand_id
1 'polypeptide(L)'
;MNKLIVIVLFAAVLAGCGGAENAKLKSQLDSLQSELQVSQQMAQTLQEVGTLMDSIDANRQVLRVNMVEGTTYSAYTSRMKDLNNYVKETQSKIGDLEKALKKSKANSNAFAATVKKLKADLETKNAEITSLQQKVQELGTENQNQKITIDMQEAELNDKQAQIEAKQQELALIEARIQELMVQSKMSEADSYFARGQAVEEAANRTKLAPRKKKDTLKEALELYKKALSLGNDKAKAKVDELEKRVK
;
A
#
# COMPACT_ATOMS: atom_id res chain seq x y z
N MET A 1 -67.14 -50.07 -78.60
CA MET A 1 -66.21 -49.11 -77.98
C MET A 1 -66.36 -48.96 -76.45
N ASN A 2 -66.85 -49.98 -75.71
CA ASN A 2 -67.19 -49.81 -74.27
C ASN A 2 -66.29 -50.57 -73.27
N LYS A 3 -65.22 -51.27 -73.70
CA LYS A 3 -64.35 -52.05 -72.78
C LYS A 3 -63.01 -51.38 -72.43
N LEU A 4 -62.59 -50.37 -73.19
CA LEU A 4 -61.31 -49.67 -72.97
C LEU A 4 -61.41 -48.49 -71.97
N ILE A 5 -62.61 -47.95 -71.74
CA ILE A 5 -62.82 -46.81 -70.84
C ILE A 5 -62.77 -47.25 -69.35
N VAL A 6 -63.19 -48.48 -69.04
CA VAL A 6 -63.28 -48.97 -67.66
C VAL A 6 -61.89 -49.31 -67.07
N ILE A 7 -60.92 -49.71 -67.90
CA ILE A 7 -59.57 -50.09 -67.46
C ILE A 7 -58.69 -48.85 -67.20
N VAL A 8 -58.89 -47.76 -67.95
CA VAL A 8 -58.16 -46.50 -67.74
C VAL A 8 -58.65 -45.76 -66.49
N LEU A 9 -59.93 -45.91 -66.13
CA LEU A 9 -60.50 -45.31 -64.91
C LEU A 9 -60.02 -46.01 -63.62
N PHE A 10 -59.72 -47.31 -63.64
CA PHE A 10 -59.22 -48.02 -62.45
C PHE A 10 -57.72 -47.78 -62.18
N ALA A 11 -56.90 -47.56 -63.22
CA ALA A 11 -55.49 -47.23 -63.07
C ALA A 11 -55.25 -45.79 -62.55
N ALA A 12 -56.15 -44.85 -62.88
CA ALA A 12 -56.06 -43.47 -62.42
C ALA A 12 -56.40 -43.28 -60.92
N VAL A 13 -57.25 -44.15 -60.35
CA VAL A 13 -57.67 -44.05 -58.94
C VAL A 13 -56.59 -44.60 -57.98
N LEU A 14 -55.80 -45.58 -58.41
CA LEU A 14 -54.68 -46.12 -57.61
C LEU A 14 -53.41 -45.26 -57.67
N ALA A 15 -53.20 -44.50 -58.75
CA ALA A 15 -52.08 -43.55 -58.85
C ALA A 15 -52.35 -42.20 -58.14
N GLY A 16 -53.63 -41.84 -57.91
CA GLY A 16 -54.02 -40.55 -57.33
C GLY A 16 -54.08 -40.49 -55.80
N CYS A 17 -54.14 -41.63 -55.10
CA CYS A 17 -54.45 -41.66 -53.66
C CYS A 17 -53.22 -41.77 -52.73
N GLY A 18 -52.03 -42.11 -53.25
CA GLY A 18 -50.80 -42.23 -52.45
C GLY A 18 -49.86 -41.02 -52.46
N GLY A 19 -50.07 -40.05 -53.36
CA GLY A 19 -49.15 -38.90 -53.56
C GLY A 19 -49.36 -37.75 -52.58
N ALA A 20 -50.61 -37.46 -52.22
CA ALA A 20 -50.95 -36.34 -51.32
C ALA A 20 -50.59 -36.63 -49.85
N GLU A 21 -50.84 -37.86 -49.39
CA GLU A 21 -50.39 -38.30 -48.06
C GLU A 21 -48.86 -38.38 -47.97
N ASN A 22 -48.18 -38.89 -48.99
CA ASN A 22 -46.71 -38.90 -49.02
C ASN A 22 -46.12 -37.49 -49.03
N ALA A 23 -46.70 -36.54 -49.76
CA ALA A 23 -46.24 -35.16 -49.76
C ALA A 23 -46.43 -34.49 -48.38
N LYS A 24 -47.54 -34.77 -47.71
CA LYS A 24 -47.82 -34.28 -46.36
C LYS A 24 -46.89 -34.90 -45.32
N LEU A 25 -46.69 -36.21 -45.36
CA LEU A 25 -45.73 -36.94 -44.54
C LEU A 25 -44.31 -36.41 -44.74
N LYS A 26 -43.89 -36.18 -45.99
CA LYS A 26 -42.58 -35.61 -46.32
C LYS A 26 -42.42 -34.20 -45.76
N SER A 27 -43.42 -33.33 -45.90
CA SER A 27 -43.38 -31.99 -45.29
C SER A 27 -43.33 -32.01 -43.76
N GLN A 28 -44.00 -32.98 -43.14
CA GLN A 28 -43.98 -33.15 -41.69
C GLN A 28 -42.61 -33.65 -41.24
N LEU A 29 -42.02 -34.61 -41.97
CA LEU A 29 -40.70 -35.15 -41.70
C LEU A 29 -39.62 -34.06 -41.86
N ASP A 30 -39.70 -33.25 -42.92
CA ASP A 30 -38.82 -32.10 -43.13
C ASP A 30 -38.96 -31.05 -42.00
N SER A 31 -40.20 -30.81 -41.55
CA SER A 31 -40.49 -29.91 -40.41
C SER A 31 -39.93 -30.46 -39.09
N LEU A 32 -40.14 -31.74 -38.81
CA LEU A 32 -39.66 -32.43 -37.61
C LEU A 32 -38.14 -32.50 -37.58
N GLN A 33 -37.51 -32.73 -38.73
CA GLN A 33 -36.05 -32.77 -38.85
C GLN A 33 -35.43 -31.39 -38.62
N SER A 34 -36.06 -30.33 -39.15
CA SER A 34 -35.68 -28.95 -38.88
C SER A 34 -35.84 -28.58 -37.40
N GLU A 35 -36.94 -28.98 -36.77
CA GLU A 35 -37.20 -28.72 -35.35
C GLU A 35 -36.23 -29.48 -34.43
N LEU A 36 -35.91 -30.74 -34.76
CA LEU A 36 -34.93 -31.54 -34.04
C LEU A 36 -33.53 -30.92 -34.11
N GLN A 37 -33.12 -30.44 -35.30
CA GLN A 37 -31.84 -29.77 -35.49
C GLN A 37 -31.74 -28.47 -34.66
N VAL A 38 -32.81 -27.66 -34.65
CA VAL A 38 -32.89 -26.44 -33.84
C VAL A 38 -32.84 -26.76 -32.34
N SER A 39 -33.54 -27.82 -31.90
CA SER A 39 -33.52 -28.28 -30.52
C SER A 39 -32.12 -28.74 -30.07
N GLN A 40 -31.42 -29.51 -30.90
CA GLN A 40 -30.04 -29.93 -30.62
C GLN A 40 -29.07 -28.75 -30.52
N GLN A 41 -29.16 -27.78 -31.44
CA GLN A 41 -28.35 -26.56 -31.38
C GLN A 41 -28.63 -25.72 -30.13
N MET A 42 -29.90 -25.60 -29.72
CA MET A 42 -30.26 -24.91 -28.47
C MET A 42 -29.69 -25.64 -27.24
N ALA A 43 -29.78 -26.96 -27.18
CA ALA A 43 -29.23 -27.74 -26.09
C ALA A 43 -27.70 -27.57 -25.98
N GLN A 44 -26.99 -27.60 -27.12
CA GLN A 44 -25.54 -27.37 -27.16
C GLN A 44 -25.17 -25.96 -26.69
N THR A 45 -25.90 -24.94 -27.16
CA THR A 45 -25.64 -23.55 -26.78
C THR A 45 -25.93 -23.31 -25.30
N LEU A 46 -26.97 -23.95 -24.74
CA LEU A 46 -27.27 -23.91 -23.30
C LEU A 46 -26.15 -24.53 -22.46
N GLN A 47 -25.57 -25.64 -22.93
CA GLN A 47 -24.42 -26.26 -22.26
C GLN A 47 -23.21 -25.32 -22.28
N GLU A 48 -22.91 -24.69 -23.41
CA GLU A 48 -21.83 -23.70 -23.53
C GLU A 48 -22.06 -22.51 -22.59
N VAL A 49 -23.29 -21.97 -22.55
CA VAL A 49 -23.66 -20.90 -21.60
C VAL A 49 -23.45 -21.36 -20.15
N GLY A 50 -23.78 -22.60 -19.81
CA GLY A 50 -23.51 -23.18 -18.50
C GLY A 50 -22.02 -23.17 -18.15
N THR A 51 -21.17 -23.63 -19.06
CA THR A 51 -19.71 -23.63 -18.82
C THR A 51 -19.12 -22.22 -18.66
N LEU A 52 -19.66 -21.24 -19.38
CA LEU A 52 -19.24 -19.84 -19.24
C LEU A 52 -19.73 -19.25 -17.91
N MET A 53 -20.96 -19.56 -17.49
CA MET A 53 -21.50 -19.19 -16.17
C MET A 53 -20.63 -19.74 -15.04
N ASP A 54 -20.22 -21.00 -15.12
CA ASP A 54 -19.32 -21.62 -14.14
C ASP A 54 -17.95 -20.93 -14.11
N SER A 55 -17.43 -20.57 -15.29
CA SER A 55 -16.17 -19.82 -15.41
C SER A 55 -16.26 -18.41 -14.80
N ILE A 56 -17.41 -17.74 -14.96
CA ILE A 56 -17.72 -16.46 -14.31
C ILE A 56 -17.77 -16.62 -12.80
N ASP A 57 -18.41 -17.68 -12.29
CA ASP A 57 -18.48 -17.98 -10.86
C ASP A 57 -17.11 -18.25 -10.24
N ALA A 58 -16.31 -19.10 -10.88
CA ALA A 58 -14.96 -19.41 -10.41
C ALA A 58 -14.09 -18.15 -10.32
N ASN A 59 -14.07 -17.33 -11.39
CA ASN A 59 -13.26 -16.11 -11.41
C ASN A 59 -13.77 -15.07 -10.41
N ARG A 60 -15.08 -14.88 -10.28
CA ARG A 60 -15.66 -13.95 -9.31
C ARG A 60 -15.33 -14.35 -7.88
N GLN A 61 -15.44 -15.64 -7.55
CA GLN A 61 -15.13 -16.13 -6.21
C GLN A 61 -13.66 -15.94 -5.88
N VAL A 62 -12.77 -16.25 -6.82
CA VAL A 62 -11.33 -15.99 -6.66
C VAL A 62 -11.07 -14.51 -6.45
N LEU A 63 -11.68 -13.61 -7.23
CA LEU A 63 -11.51 -12.16 -7.04
C LEU A 63 -11.97 -11.71 -5.64
N ARG A 64 -13.04 -12.30 -5.11
CA ARG A 64 -13.55 -12.00 -3.77
C ARG A 64 -12.58 -12.44 -2.67
N VAL A 65 -12.07 -13.67 -2.74
CA VAL A 65 -11.10 -14.20 -1.77
C VAL A 65 -9.80 -13.41 -1.84
N ASN A 66 -9.30 -13.17 -3.05
CA ASN A 66 -8.04 -12.50 -3.29
C ASN A 66 -8.07 -10.99 -2.95
N MET A 67 -9.25 -10.39 -2.87
CA MET A 67 -9.44 -9.04 -2.34
C MET A 67 -9.31 -9.01 -0.81
N VAL A 68 -9.65 -10.10 -0.12
CA VAL A 68 -9.55 -10.23 1.35
C VAL A 68 -8.14 -10.65 1.78
N GLU A 69 -7.55 -11.61 1.09
CA GLU A 69 -6.23 -12.19 1.44
C GLU A 69 -5.05 -11.39 0.88
N GLY A 70 -5.32 -10.40 0.01
CA GLY A 70 -4.32 -9.56 -0.63
C GLY A 70 -3.77 -10.17 -1.93
N THR A 71 -3.85 -9.40 -3.02
CA THR A 71 -3.20 -9.73 -4.29
C THR A 71 -2.64 -8.49 -4.97
N THR A 72 -1.75 -8.72 -5.93
CA THR A 72 -1.25 -7.64 -6.77
C THR A 72 -2.38 -7.08 -7.66
N TYR A 73 -2.40 -5.76 -7.81
CA TYR A 73 -3.34 -5.07 -8.68
C TYR A 73 -3.32 -5.64 -10.12
N SER A 74 -2.14 -5.99 -10.63
CA SER A 74 -1.98 -6.58 -11.97
C SER A 74 -2.69 -7.94 -12.13
N ALA A 75 -2.63 -8.81 -11.12
CA ALA A 75 -3.33 -10.08 -11.13
C ALA A 75 -4.85 -9.89 -11.11
N TYR A 76 -5.32 -8.90 -10.35
CA TYR A 76 -6.73 -8.53 -10.33
C TYR A 76 -7.21 -8.00 -11.69
N THR A 77 -6.48 -7.05 -12.30
CA THR A 77 -6.82 -6.48 -13.61
C THR A 77 -6.90 -7.54 -14.70
N SER A 78 -5.93 -8.48 -14.73
CA SER A 78 -5.94 -9.58 -15.70
C SER A 78 -7.19 -10.44 -15.56
N ARG A 79 -7.49 -10.90 -14.35
CA ARG A 79 -8.68 -11.73 -14.09
C ARG A 79 -9.98 -10.99 -14.35
N MET A 80 -10.02 -9.69 -14.07
CA MET A 80 -11.18 -8.85 -14.37
C MET A 80 -11.40 -8.73 -15.89
N LYS A 81 -10.33 -8.67 -16.68
CA LYS A 81 -10.42 -8.70 -18.14
C LYS A 81 -11.00 -10.02 -18.64
N ASP A 82 -10.51 -11.15 -18.13
CA ASP A 82 -11.01 -12.47 -18.49
C ASP A 82 -12.49 -12.63 -18.13
N LEU A 83 -12.86 -12.19 -16.92
CA LEU A 83 -14.25 -12.19 -16.46
C LEU A 83 -15.18 -11.37 -17.34
N ASN A 84 -14.76 -10.17 -17.74
CA ASN A 84 -15.51 -9.33 -18.68
C ASN A 84 -15.67 -10.00 -20.05
N ASN A 85 -14.68 -10.76 -20.52
CA ASN A 85 -14.77 -11.51 -21.76
C ASN A 85 -15.80 -12.63 -21.65
N TYR A 86 -15.77 -13.42 -20.58
CA TYR A 86 -16.77 -14.47 -20.35
C TYR A 86 -18.19 -13.91 -20.24
N VAL A 87 -18.38 -12.77 -19.57
CA VAL A 87 -19.68 -12.08 -19.49
C VAL A 87 -20.17 -11.69 -20.88
N LYS A 88 -19.31 -11.07 -21.71
CA LYS A 88 -19.67 -10.68 -23.09
C LYS A 88 -20.04 -11.88 -23.95
N GLU A 89 -19.25 -12.96 -23.87
CA GLU A 89 -19.51 -14.18 -24.62
C GLU A 89 -20.84 -14.82 -24.19
N THR A 90 -21.10 -14.87 -22.88
CA THR A 90 -22.35 -15.39 -22.32
C THR A 90 -23.55 -14.56 -22.76
N GLN A 91 -23.44 -13.23 -22.73
CA GLN A 91 -24.47 -12.30 -23.22
C GLN A 91 -24.79 -12.56 -24.69
N SER A 92 -23.76 -12.74 -25.53
CA SER A 92 -23.94 -13.04 -26.95
C SER A 92 -24.69 -14.35 -27.16
N LYS A 93 -24.25 -15.44 -26.51
CA LYS A 93 -24.88 -16.77 -26.65
C LYS A 93 -26.32 -16.80 -26.13
N ILE A 94 -26.61 -16.11 -25.02
CA ILE A 94 -27.99 -15.93 -24.53
C ILE A 94 -28.83 -15.16 -25.55
N GLY A 95 -28.29 -14.10 -26.16
CA GLY A 95 -28.97 -13.37 -27.23
C GLY A 95 -29.26 -14.23 -28.46
N ASP A 96 -28.37 -15.17 -28.80
CA ASP A 96 -28.60 -16.11 -29.90
C ASP A 96 -29.64 -17.18 -29.56
N LEU A 97 -29.66 -17.67 -28.31
CA LEU A 97 -30.74 -18.51 -27.78
C LEU A 97 -32.10 -17.80 -27.85
N GLU A 98 -32.17 -16.53 -27.47
CA GLU A 98 -33.40 -15.72 -27.57
C GLU A 98 -33.89 -15.59 -29.03
N LYS A 99 -32.97 -15.38 -29.99
CA LYS A 99 -33.30 -15.31 -31.42
C LYS A 99 -33.75 -16.67 -31.97
N ALA A 100 -33.10 -17.76 -31.56
CA ALA A 100 -33.46 -19.12 -31.98
C ALA A 100 -34.86 -19.49 -31.47
N LEU A 101 -35.16 -19.18 -30.21
CA LEU A 101 -36.49 -19.35 -29.61
C LEU A 101 -37.58 -18.60 -30.39
N LYS A 102 -37.34 -17.34 -30.77
CA LYS A 102 -38.30 -16.54 -31.56
C LYS A 102 -38.59 -17.12 -32.95
N LYS A 103 -37.62 -17.80 -33.56
CA LYS A 103 -37.76 -18.40 -34.90
C LYS A 103 -38.44 -19.78 -34.87
N SER A 104 -38.33 -20.50 -33.75
CA SER A 104 -38.90 -21.84 -33.59
C SER A 104 -40.39 -21.77 -33.27
N LYS A 105 -41.26 -22.06 -34.24
CA LYS A 105 -42.73 -22.03 -34.09
C LYS A 105 -43.30 -23.02 -33.06
N ALA A 106 -42.53 -24.03 -32.63
CA ALA A 106 -43.04 -25.15 -31.84
C ALA A 106 -42.25 -25.47 -30.54
N ASN A 107 -41.19 -24.73 -30.17
CA ASN A 107 -40.39 -25.11 -29.01
C ASN A 107 -40.84 -24.52 -27.66
N SER A 108 -41.49 -25.40 -26.90
CA SER A 108 -41.38 -25.66 -25.45
C SER A 108 -41.13 -24.45 -24.52
N ASN A 109 -42.16 -24.09 -23.75
CA ASN A 109 -42.10 -23.17 -22.61
C ASN A 109 -40.90 -23.41 -21.66
N ALA A 110 -40.34 -24.62 -21.63
CA ALA A 110 -39.19 -24.96 -20.79
C ALA A 110 -37.90 -24.23 -21.21
N PHE A 111 -37.58 -24.14 -22.51
CA PHE A 111 -36.35 -23.44 -22.95
C PHE A 111 -36.45 -21.93 -22.74
N ALA A 112 -37.63 -21.34 -22.95
CA ALA A 112 -37.88 -19.94 -22.68
C ALA A 112 -37.68 -19.59 -21.19
N ALA A 113 -38.16 -20.44 -20.28
CA ALA A 113 -37.96 -20.27 -18.85
C ALA A 113 -36.47 -20.36 -18.46
N THR A 114 -35.73 -21.32 -19.02
CA THR A 114 -34.29 -21.48 -18.78
C THR A 114 -33.49 -20.27 -19.28
N VAL A 115 -33.74 -19.80 -20.50
CA VAL A 115 -33.05 -18.62 -21.04
C VAL A 115 -33.33 -17.37 -20.21
N LYS A 116 -34.58 -17.19 -19.77
CA LYS A 116 -34.95 -16.09 -18.87
C LYS A 116 -34.21 -16.17 -17.54
N LYS A 117 -34.06 -17.37 -16.97
CA LYS A 117 -33.29 -17.59 -15.74
C LYS A 117 -31.81 -17.26 -15.94
N LEU A 118 -31.18 -17.79 -17.00
CA LEU A 118 -29.77 -17.53 -17.31
C LEU A 118 -29.48 -16.04 -17.49
N LYS A 119 -30.41 -15.30 -18.09
CA LYS A 119 -30.32 -13.85 -18.22
C LYS A 119 -30.34 -13.14 -16.86
N ALA A 120 -31.27 -13.48 -15.99
CA ALA A 120 -31.36 -12.91 -14.65
C ALA A 120 -30.14 -13.25 -13.78
N ASP A 121 -29.65 -14.48 -13.87
CA ASP A 121 -28.44 -14.93 -13.17
C ASP A 121 -27.22 -14.15 -13.68
N LEU A 122 -27.07 -13.97 -14.99
CA LEU A 122 -26.00 -13.17 -15.58
C LEU A 122 -26.07 -11.69 -15.18
N GLU A 123 -27.27 -11.09 -15.15
CA GLU A 123 -27.48 -9.71 -14.69
C GLU A 123 -27.02 -9.53 -13.25
N THR A 124 -27.36 -10.48 -12.37
CA THR A 124 -26.93 -10.48 -10.96
C THR A 124 -25.41 -10.56 -10.85
N LYS A 125 -24.77 -11.51 -11.57
CA LYS A 125 -23.31 -11.66 -11.58
C LYS A 125 -22.62 -10.40 -12.13
N ASN A 126 -23.19 -9.76 -13.15
CA ASN A 126 -22.64 -8.54 -13.75
C ASN A 126 -22.68 -7.34 -12.77
N ALA A 127 -23.74 -7.24 -11.97
CA ALA A 127 -23.83 -6.23 -10.90
C ALA A 127 -22.75 -6.44 -9.84
N GLU A 128 -22.53 -7.69 -9.41
CA GLU A 128 -21.44 -8.02 -8.45
C GLU A 128 -20.06 -7.69 -9.03
N ILE A 129 -19.83 -7.98 -10.31
CA ILE A 129 -18.56 -7.66 -11.00
C ILE A 129 -18.31 -6.16 -11.00
N THR A 130 -19.35 -5.36 -11.27
CA THR A 130 -19.26 -3.89 -11.25
C THR A 130 -18.91 -3.39 -9.84
N SER A 131 -19.53 -3.95 -8.80
CA SER A 131 -19.21 -3.61 -7.41
C SER A 131 -17.75 -3.95 -7.06
N LEU A 132 -17.26 -5.12 -7.47
CA LEU A 132 -15.86 -5.52 -7.27
C LEU A 132 -14.89 -4.58 -8.02
N GLN A 133 -15.22 -4.14 -9.23
CA GLN A 133 -14.41 -3.18 -9.99
C GLN A 133 -14.30 -1.83 -9.26
N GLN A 134 -15.43 -1.31 -8.78
CA GLN A 134 -15.45 -0.07 -7.99
C GLN A 134 -14.59 -0.21 -6.73
N LYS A 135 -14.73 -1.33 -6.01
CA LYS A 135 -13.98 -1.51 -4.77
C LYS A 135 -12.47 -1.56 -4.98
N VAL A 136 -12.01 -2.19 -6.06
CA VAL A 136 -10.58 -2.20 -6.37
C VAL A 136 -10.07 -0.84 -6.82
N GLN A 137 -10.88 -0.05 -7.52
CA GLN A 137 -10.50 1.32 -7.86
C GLN A 137 -10.36 2.20 -6.61
N GLU A 138 -11.29 2.08 -5.66
CA GLU A 138 -11.20 2.75 -4.35
C GLU A 138 -9.92 2.36 -3.61
N LEU A 139 -9.69 1.06 -3.43
CA LEU A 139 -8.51 0.55 -2.73
C LEU A 139 -7.20 0.94 -3.43
N GLY A 140 -7.19 0.97 -4.76
CA GLY A 140 -6.04 1.44 -5.54
C GLY A 140 -5.72 2.92 -5.28
N THR A 141 -6.75 3.76 -5.20
CA THR A 141 -6.61 5.18 -4.88
C THR A 141 -6.17 5.39 -3.44
N GLU A 142 -6.75 4.66 -2.50
CA GLU A 142 -6.38 4.71 -1.08
C GLU A 142 -4.92 4.30 -0.88
N ASN A 143 -4.47 3.21 -1.50
CA ASN A 143 -3.07 2.77 -1.44
C ASN A 143 -2.11 3.82 -2.03
N GLN A 144 -2.49 4.50 -3.11
CA GLN A 144 -1.66 5.57 -3.69
C GLN A 144 -1.54 6.77 -2.73
N ASN A 145 -2.64 7.18 -2.10
CA ASN A 145 -2.63 8.26 -1.11
C ASN A 145 -1.82 7.91 0.14
N GLN A 146 -1.93 6.66 0.60
CA GLN A 146 -1.12 6.16 1.72
C GLN A 146 0.37 6.18 1.36
N LYS A 147 0.74 5.73 0.15
CA LYS A 147 2.12 5.80 -0.33
C LYS A 147 2.67 7.23 -0.32
N ILE A 148 1.93 8.19 -0.85
CA ILE A 148 2.33 9.61 -0.83
C ILE A 148 2.51 10.10 0.62
N THR A 149 1.64 9.70 1.53
CA THR A 149 1.73 10.07 2.95
C THR A 149 3.00 9.50 3.59
N ILE A 150 3.33 8.23 3.31
CA ILE A 150 4.55 7.59 3.78
C ILE A 150 5.79 8.31 3.23
N ASP A 151 5.82 8.61 1.94
CA ASP A 151 6.94 9.31 1.30
C ASP A 151 7.17 10.70 1.95
N MET A 152 6.09 11.43 2.27
CA MET A 152 6.17 12.71 2.98
C MET A 152 6.68 12.55 4.42
N GLN A 153 6.20 11.54 5.15
CA GLN A 153 6.64 11.27 6.51
C GLN A 153 8.12 10.86 6.56
N GLU A 154 8.58 10.08 5.60
CA GLU A 154 9.99 9.69 5.48
C GLU A 154 10.88 10.93 5.22
N ALA A 155 10.45 11.84 4.34
CA ALA A 155 11.15 13.10 4.13
C ALA A 155 11.20 13.96 5.40
N GLU A 156 10.09 14.05 6.15
CA GLU A 156 10.05 14.79 7.41
C GLU A 156 10.97 14.17 8.47
N LEU A 157 11.00 12.84 8.59
CA LEU A 157 11.88 12.13 9.51
C LEU A 157 13.35 12.39 9.20
N ASN A 158 13.72 12.37 7.92
CA ASN A 158 15.09 12.65 7.47
C ASN A 158 15.50 14.09 7.80
N ASP A 159 14.61 15.07 7.59
CA ASP A 159 14.87 16.47 7.97
C ASP A 159 15.04 16.62 9.50
N LYS A 160 14.15 16.00 10.29
CA LYS A 160 14.28 16.02 11.76
C LYS A 160 15.57 15.36 12.23
N GLN A 161 15.99 14.26 11.60
CA GLN A 161 17.25 13.59 11.92
C GLN A 161 18.45 14.51 11.66
N ALA A 162 18.49 15.21 10.52
CA ALA A 162 19.53 16.19 10.22
C ALA A 162 19.54 17.35 11.23
N GLN A 163 18.36 17.84 11.64
CA GLN A 163 18.26 18.88 12.68
C GLN A 163 18.79 18.40 14.04
N ILE A 164 18.52 17.15 14.41
CA ILE A 164 19.03 16.55 15.66
C ILE A 164 20.55 16.49 15.62
N GLU A 165 21.15 16.02 14.52
CA GLU A 165 22.59 15.93 14.35
C GLU A 165 23.26 17.31 14.42
N ALA A 166 22.70 18.32 13.77
CA ALA A 166 23.19 19.69 13.84
C ALA A 166 23.16 20.23 15.28
N LYS A 167 22.06 20.01 16.01
CA LYS A 167 21.95 20.42 17.42
C LYS A 167 22.90 19.67 18.34
N GLN A 168 23.18 18.40 18.09
CA GLN A 168 24.18 17.64 18.85
C GLN A 168 25.58 18.22 18.66
N GLN A 169 25.94 18.61 17.44
CA GLN A 169 27.21 19.28 17.16
C GLN A 169 27.30 20.66 17.83
N GLU A 170 26.23 21.45 17.79
CA GLU A 170 26.16 22.75 18.46
C GLU A 170 26.32 22.60 19.99
N LEU A 171 25.65 21.60 20.58
CA LEU A 171 25.73 21.32 22.00
C LEU A 171 27.16 20.93 22.41
N ALA A 172 27.82 20.06 21.63
CA ALA A 172 29.22 19.70 21.87
C ALA A 172 30.17 20.91 21.81
N LEU A 173 29.95 21.84 20.87
CA LEU A 173 30.73 23.07 20.76
C LEU A 173 30.52 23.99 21.98
N ILE A 174 29.26 24.13 22.42
CA ILE A 174 28.93 24.93 23.61
C ILE A 174 29.57 24.33 24.86
N GLU A 175 29.51 23.01 25.03
CA GLU A 175 30.15 22.32 26.16
C GLU A 175 31.66 22.54 26.19
N ALA A 176 32.33 22.44 25.04
CA ALA A 176 33.76 22.72 24.93
C ALA A 176 34.08 24.19 25.31
N ARG A 177 33.27 25.14 24.84
CA ARG A 177 33.43 26.57 25.19
C ARG A 177 33.20 26.84 26.68
N ILE A 178 32.24 26.16 27.31
CA ILE A 178 32.01 26.26 28.75
C ILE A 178 33.23 25.76 29.52
N GLN A 179 33.79 24.61 29.13
CA GLN A 179 35.00 24.08 29.75
C GLN A 179 36.19 25.04 29.62
N GLU A 180 36.38 25.62 28.43
CA GLU A 180 37.42 26.62 28.20
C GLU A 180 37.22 27.86 29.11
N LEU A 181 36.02 28.42 29.15
CA LEU A 181 35.69 29.58 30.00
C LEU A 181 35.89 29.28 31.49
N MET A 182 35.55 28.07 31.95
CA MET A 182 35.80 27.67 33.33
C MET A 182 37.30 27.63 33.66
N VAL A 183 38.12 27.09 32.74
CA VAL A 183 39.58 27.06 32.91
C VAL A 183 40.15 28.47 32.91
N GLN A 184 39.77 29.31 31.95
CA GLN A 184 40.20 30.71 31.88
C GLN A 184 39.81 31.50 33.12
N SER A 185 38.59 31.32 33.63
CA SER A 185 38.11 31.96 34.85
C SER A 185 38.94 31.55 36.08
N LYS A 186 39.21 30.25 36.26
CA LYS A 186 40.07 29.73 37.33
C LYS A 186 41.48 30.31 37.26
N MET A 187 42.08 30.34 36.07
CA MET A 187 43.41 30.91 35.87
C MET A 187 43.45 32.41 36.21
N SER A 188 42.47 33.17 35.74
CA SER A 188 42.35 34.60 36.06
C SER A 188 42.18 34.86 37.56
N GLU A 189 41.37 34.05 38.25
CA GLU A 189 41.23 34.13 39.70
C GLU A 189 42.54 33.77 40.41
N ALA A 190 43.24 32.74 39.94
CA ALA A 190 44.55 32.33 40.46
C ALA A 190 45.61 33.44 40.30
N ASP A 191 45.67 34.10 39.14
CA ASP A 191 46.56 35.23 38.86
C ASP A 191 46.24 36.43 39.75
N SER A 192 44.95 36.70 39.99
CA SER A 192 44.51 37.77 40.91
C SER A 192 44.98 37.53 42.34
N TYR A 193 44.84 36.29 42.87
CA TYR A 193 45.38 35.97 44.20
C TYR A 193 46.90 36.04 44.24
N PHE A 194 47.59 35.59 43.20
CA PHE A 194 49.04 35.66 43.13
C PHE A 194 49.52 37.12 43.15
N ALA A 195 48.92 38.00 42.35
CA ALA A 195 49.25 39.42 42.33
C ALA A 195 48.98 40.11 43.68
N ARG A 196 47.87 39.77 44.34
CA ARG A 196 47.59 40.25 45.71
C ARG A 196 48.63 39.74 46.70
N GLY A 197 49.01 38.46 46.61
CA GLY A 197 50.08 37.87 47.42
C GLY A 197 51.41 38.61 47.27
N GLN A 198 51.79 38.97 46.03
CA GLN A 198 53.00 39.76 45.75
C GLN A 198 52.96 41.14 46.41
N ALA A 199 51.83 41.85 46.27
CA ALA A 199 51.67 43.17 46.89
C ALA A 199 51.75 43.12 48.42
N VAL A 200 51.12 42.11 49.04
CA VAL A 200 51.14 41.90 50.50
C VAL A 200 52.54 41.50 50.99
N GLU A 201 53.23 40.61 50.26
CA GLU A 201 54.62 40.22 50.56
C GLU A 201 55.55 41.44 50.51
N GLU A 202 55.41 42.28 49.48
CA GLU A 202 56.19 43.50 49.35
C GLU A 202 55.93 44.47 50.51
N ALA A 203 54.68 44.66 50.91
CA ALA A 203 54.32 45.47 52.08
C ALA A 203 54.97 44.94 53.38
N ALA A 204 54.98 43.63 53.58
CA ALA A 204 55.67 43.00 54.70
C ALA A 204 57.19 43.24 54.65
N ASN A 205 57.80 43.16 53.45
CA ASN A 205 59.22 43.42 53.26
C ASN A 205 59.60 44.88 53.54
N ARG A 206 58.71 45.84 53.21
CA ARG A 206 58.88 47.27 53.51
C ARG A 206 58.75 47.58 55.01
N THR A 207 58.12 46.72 55.80
CA THR A 207 57.96 46.89 57.25
C THR A 207 59.28 46.57 57.99
N LYS A 208 59.98 47.60 58.50
CA LYS A 208 61.30 47.46 59.14
C LYS A 208 61.27 47.34 60.67
N LEU A 209 60.36 48.05 61.35
CA LEU A 209 60.42 48.27 62.81
C LEU A 209 59.31 47.55 63.60
N ALA A 210 58.53 46.66 62.97
CA ALA A 210 57.45 45.92 63.61
C ALA A 210 57.47 44.42 63.26
N PRO A 211 58.31 43.61 63.93
CA PRO A 211 58.54 42.21 63.56
C PRO A 211 57.28 41.33 63.61
N ARG A 212 56.41 41.52 64.61
CA ARG A 212 55.15 40.78 64.72
C ARG A 212 54.21 41.06 63.54
N LYS A 213 53.97 42.33 63.25
CA LYS A 213 53.15 42.76 62.10
C LYS A 213 53.70 42.22 60.79
N LYS A 214 55.03 42.28 60.59
CA LYS A 214 55.69 41.69 59.42
C LYS A 214 55.40 40.19 59.28
N LYS A 215 55.53 39.43 60.37
CA LYS A 215 55.24 37.98 60.37
C LYS A 215 53.77 37.68 60.02
N ASP A 216 52.84 38.48 60.53
CA ASP A 216 51.40 38.32 60.24
C ASP A 216 51.08 38.67 58.78
N THR A 217 51.66 39.75 58.24
CA THR A 217 51.51 40.11 56.81
C THR A 217 52.14 39.07 55.88
N LEU A 218 53.26 38.44 56.28
CA LEU A 218 53.84 37.32 55.52
C LEU A 218 52.97 36.06 55.55
N LYS A 219 52.24 35.80 56.64
CA LYS A 219 51.22 34.72 56.69
C LYS A 219 50.07 34.99 55.74
N GLU A 220 49.60 36.24 55.68
CA GLU A 220 48.54 36.64 54.76
C GLU A 220 48.97 36.47 53.29
N ALA A 221 50.19 36.88 52.94
CA ALA A 221 50.77 36.63 51.62
C ALA A 221 50.86 35.12 51.31
N LEU A 222 51.29 34.31 52.29
CA LEU A 222 51.38 32.86 52.15
C LEU A 222 50.01 32.22 51.84
N GLU A 223 48.94 32.63 52.55
CA GLU A 223 47.59 32.11 52.30
C GLU A 223 47.08 32.50 50.90
N LEU A 224 47.37 33.73 50.44
CA LEU A 224 47.03 34.16 49.08
C LEU A 224 47.76 33.34 48.02
N TYR A 225 49.05 33.05 48.22
CA TYR A 225 49.80 32.18 47.30
C TYR A 225 49.33 30.72 47.35
N LYS A 226 48.96 30.18 48.51
CA LYS A 226 48.35 28.85 48.62
C LYS A 226 47.03 28.79 47.85
N LYS A 227 46.21 29.84 47.94
CA LYS A 227 44.96 29.93 47.17
C LYS A 227 45.21 30.02 45.67
N ALA A 228 46.17 30.84 45.23
CA ALA A 228 46.59 30.90 43.83
C ALA A 228 47.09 29.54 43.32
N LEU A 229 47.89 28.82 44.10
CA LEU A 229 48.40 27.49 43.77
C LEU A 229 47.25 26.47 43.66
N SER A 230 46.30 26.49 44.61
CA SER A 230 45.14 25.59 44.59
C SER A 230 44.24 25.77 43.37
N LEU A 231 44.27 26.95 42.75
CA LEU A 231 43.54 27.28 41.54
C LEU A 231 44.36 27.05 40.24
N GLY A 232 45.60 26.55 40.36
CA GLY A 232 46.43 26.13 39.24
C GLY A 232 47.54 27.11 38.81
N ASN A 233 47.87 28.12 39.63
CA ASN A 233 49.01 29.00 39.33
C ASN A 233 50.32 28.39 39.83
N ASP A 234 51.04 27.69 38.96
CA ASP A 234 52.29 27.01 39.31
C ASP A 234 53.40 27.94 39.81
N LYS A 235 53.39 29.22 39.42
CA LYS A 235 54.36 30.22 39.90
C LYS A 235 54.23 30.45 41.40
N ALA A 236 53.05 30.22 41.97
CA ALA A 236 52.79 30.36 43.40
C ALA A 236 53.54 29.33 44.24
N LYS A 237 53.88 28.15 43.70
CA LYS A 237 54.56 27.07 44.43
C LYS A 237 55.88 27.52 45.04
N ALA A 238 56.74 28.16 44.23
CA ALA A 238 58.02 28.66 44.69
C ALA A 238 57.87 29.69 45.84
N LYS A 239 56.83 30.54 45.77
CA LYS A 239 56.53 31.52 46.80
C LYS A 239 55.99 30.92 48.08
N VAL A 240 55.14 29.90 47.99
CA VAL A 240 54.68 29.12 49.14
C VAL A 240 55.88 28.49 49.84
N ASP A 241 56.73 27.77 49.11
CA ASP A 241 57.90 27.07 49.67
C ASP A 241 58.90 28.04 50.34
N GLU A 242 59.07 29.24 49.78
CA GLU A 242 59.91 30.31 50.33
C GLU A 242 59.32 30.87 51.63
N LEU A 243 58.04 31.27 51.61
CA LEU A 243 57.39 31.95 52.73
C LEU A 243 57.12 31.02 53.91
N GLU A 244 56.84 29.74 53.67
CA GLU A 244 56.72 28.75 54.75
C GLU A 244 57.97 28.64 55.61
N LYS A 245 59.16 28.84 55.02
CA LYS A 245 60.42 28.87 55.76
C LYS A 245 60.62 30.17 56.54
N ARG A 246 60.15 31.29 55.99
CA ARG A 246 60.30 32.65 56.57
C ARG A 246 59.30 32.93 57.70
N VAL A 247 58.18 32.21 57.71
CA VAL A 247 57.08 32.39 58.67
C VAL A 247 57.16 31.41 59.84
N LYS A 248 57.93 30.32 59.75
CA LYS A 248 58.30 29.49 60.91
C LYS A 248 59.05 30.36 61.93
#